data_AF-A0A2P5VU29-F1
#
_entry.id   AF-A0A2P5VU29-F1
#
_cell.length_a   1.000
_cell.length_b   1.000
_cell.length_c   1.000
_cell.angle_alpha   90.00
_cell.angle_beta   90.00
_cell.angle_gamma   90.00
#
_symmetry.space_group_name_H-M   'P 1'
#
loop_
_entity.id
_entity.type
_entity.pdbx_description
1 polymer ?
#
loop_
_entity_poly.entity_id
_entity_poly.type
_entity_poly.pdbx_seq_one_letter_code
_entity_poly.pdbx_strand_id
1 'polypeptide(L)'
;MAFHINLRETKVKSGMTPASFEGCYLTFNDGKPFLSCELFDSVKLDIDLTCSICLDTVFDPVSLTCGHIFCYMCACSAASVSIVNGLKAAEPKEKCPLCREAGVYEGFVHLDELSILVRRSCSEYWEQRLLMERAERVRQAKEHWESQCQAFVGV
;
A
#
# COMPACT_ATOMS: atom_id res chain seq x y z
N MET A 1 11.64 14.91 0.98
CA MET A 1 11.03 15.16 -0.35
C MET A 1 9.96 14.10 -0.54
N ALA A 2 8.69 14.46 -0.41
CA ALA A 2 7.57 13.55 -0.64
C ALA A 2 7.09 13.75 -2.08
N PHE A 3 7.14 12.70 -2.90
CA PHE A 3 6.62 12.74 -4.26
C PHE A 3 5.13 12.41 -4.22
N HIS A 4 4.28 13.44 -4.39
CA HIS A 4 2.83 13.28 -4.51
C HIS A 4 2.49 12.89 -5.95
N ILE A 5 2.03 11.65 -6.14
CA ILE A 5 1.68 11.05 -7.42
C ILE A 5 0.13 10.94 -7.47
N ASN A 6 -0.57 11.93 -8.05
CA ASN A 6 -2.04 12.03 -8.15
C ASN A 6 -2.68 11.38 -9.41
N LEU A 7 -3.01 10.09 -9.43
CA LEU A 7 -3.36 9.32 -10.65
C LEU A 7 -4.86 9.39 -11.08
N ARG A 8 -5.14 9.51 -12.39
CA ARG A 8 -6.44 9.10 -13.00
C ARG A 8 -6.21 8.43 -14.35
N GLU A 9 -6.88 7.31 -14.56
CA GLU A 9 -6.66 6.40 -15.70
C GLU A 9 -7.35 6.85 -16.99
N THR A 10 -6.67 6.70 -18.12
CA THR A 10 -7.30 6.85 -19.44
C THR A 10 -7.66 5.49 -20.05
N LYS A 11 -8.96 5.22 -20.17
CA LYS A 11 -9.49 4.56 -21.38
C LYS A 11 -9.49 5.60 -22.51
N VAL A 12 -9.11 5.19 -23.72
CA VAL A 12 -9.06 6.04 -24.91
C VAL A 12 -10.42 6.70 -25.22
N LYS A 13 -10.41 8.05 -25.24
CA LYS A 13 -11.40 9.06 -25.71
C LYS A 13 -12.75 9.11 -24.95
N SER A 14 -13.34 10.25 -24.55
CA SER A 14 -13.18 11.69 -24.85
C SER A 14 -13.66 12.55 -23.65
N GLY A 15 -13.17 13.79 -23.51
CA GLY A 15 -13.83 14.83 -22.70
C GLY A 15 -13.03 15.42 -21.51
N MET A 16 -12.41 16.58 -21.76
CA MET A 16 -11.85 17.63 -20.87
C MET A 16 -12.07 17.56 -19.33
N THR A 17 -10.98 17.58 -18.54
CA THR A 17 -10.74 18.34 -17.26
C THR A 17 -9.36 17.95 -16.67
N PRO A 18 -8.71 18.76 -15.80
CA PRO A 18 -7.28 19.08 -15.90
C PRO A 18 -6.31 18.07 -15.26
N ALA A 19 -5.23 17.81 -16.01
CA ALA A 19 -3.84 17.54 -15.60
C ALA A 19 -3.58 16.67 -14.35
N SER A 20 -3.41 15.36 -14.55
CA SER A 20 -2.39 14.55 -13.84
C SER A 20 -2.39 13.08 -14.34
N PHE A 21 -1.23 12.58 -14.80
CA PHE A 21 -0.90 11.19 -15.25
C PHE A 21 -0.97 10.83 -16.73
N GLU A 22 -0.39 11.65 -17.56
CA GLU A 22 0.01 11.26 -18.91
C GLU A 22 1.37 10.54 -18.81
N GLY A 23 1.41 9.19 -18.65
CA GLY A 23 2.66 8.42 -18.80
C GLY A 23 2.92 7.16 -17.95
N CYS A 24 2.06 6.75 -17.00
CA CYS A 24 2.32 5.57 -16.15
C CYS A 24 1.49 4.32 -16.50
N TYR A 25 2.11 3.15 -16.54
CA TYR A 25 1.47 1.85 -16.82
C TYR A 25 2.11 0.71 -16.01
N LEU A 26 1.34 -0.35 -15.77
CA LEU A 26 1.83 -1.57 -15.13
C LEU A 26 2.52 -2.47 -16.15
N THR A 27 3.72 -2.92 -15.81
CA THR A 27 4.46 -3.96 -16.53
C THR A 27 4.72 -5.15 -15.61
N PHE A 28 4.93 -6.32 -16.19
CA PHE A 28 5.25 -7.54 -15.44
C PHE A 28 6.57 -8.10 -15.95
N ASN A 29 7.51 -8.32 -15.04
CA ASN A 29 8.79 -8.98 -15.35
C ASN A 29 8.95 -10.17 -14.42
N ASP A 30 9.05 -11.38 -14.99
CA ASP A 30 9.07 -12.65 -14.24
C ASP A 30 7.93 -12.80 -13.20
N GLY A 31 6.73 -12.31 -13.54
CA GLY A 31 5.57 -12.32 -12.65
C GLY A 31 5.56 -11.22 -11.58
N LYS A 32 6.60 -10.39 -11.49
CA LYS A 32 6.64 -9.24 -10.57
C LYS A 32 6.07 -7.99 -11.23
N PRO A 33 5.16 -7.26 -10.57
CA PRO A 33 4.60 -6.03 -11.09
C PRO A 33 5.55 -4.84 -10.90
N PHE A 34 5.71 -4.05 -11.97
CA PHE A 34 6.42 -2.78 -11.97
C PHE A 34 5.50 -1.67 -12.45
N LEU A 35 5.54 -0.52 -11.79
CA LEU A 35 4.95 0.71 -12.30
C LEU A 35 6.01 1.41 -13.16
N SER A 36 5.80 1.40 -14.48
CA SER A 36 6.61 2.13 -15.44
C SER A 36 5.98 3.51 -15.67
N CYS A 37 6.75 4.58 -15.50
CA CYS A 37 6.32 5.95 -15.78
C CYS A 37 7.26 6.63 -16.78
N GLU A 38 6.70 7.23 -17.81
CA GLU A 38 7.41 8.08 -18.77
C GLU A 38 7.32 9.54 -18.33
N LEU A 39 8.45 10.12 -17.93
CA LEU A 39 8.55 11.53 -17.57
C LEU A 39 8.89 12.38 -18.81
N PHE A 40 8.66 13.70 -18.71
CA PHE A 40 8.75 14.68 -19.81
C PHE A 40 10.07 14.68 -20.63
N ASP A 41 11.15 14.07 -20.13
CA ASP A 41 12.47 13.99 -20.79
C ASP A 41 12.84 12.57 -21.28
N SER A 42 11.86 11.70 -21.54
CA SER A 42 12.09 10.28 -21.92
C SER A 42 12.82 9.44 -20.85
N VAL A 43 12.85 9.92 -19.61
CA VAL A 43 13.32 9.13 -18.47
C VAL A 43 12.22 8.16 -18.09
N LYS A 44 12.49 6.86 -18.27
CA LYS A 44 11.64 5.78 -17.81
C LYS A 44 11.98 5.46 -16.35
N LEU A 45 10.99 5.60 -15.47
CA LEU A 45 11.08 5.20 -14.07
C LEU A 45 10.31 3.89 -13.89
N ASP A 46 10.98 2.86 -13.39
CA ASP A 46 10.36 1.59 -13.03
C ASP A 46 10.37 1.42 -11.50
N ILE A 47 9.18 1.36 -10.91
CA ILE A 47 9.00 1.18 -9.46
C ILE A 47 8.55 -0.27 -9.22
N ASP A 48 9.32 -1.03 -8.45
CA ASP A 48 8.92 -2.38 -8.01
C ASP A 48 7.73 -2.28 -7.06
N LEU A 49 6.63 -2.96 -7.40
CA LEU A 49 5.41 -3.01 -6.61
C LEU A 49 5.31 -4.27 -5.75
N THR A 50 6.43 -4.93 -5.48
CA THR A 50 6.51 -6.05 -4.55
C THR A 50 6.65 -5.53 -3.11
N CYS A 51 5.73 -5.93 -2.23
CA CYS A 51 5.82 -5.66 -0.80
C CYS A 51 6.99 -6.46 -0.21
N SER A 52 7.97 -5.78 0.40
CA SER A 52 9.16 -6.44 0.94
C SER A 52 8.91 -7.28 2.21
N ILE A 53 7.67 -7.31 2.72
CA ILE A 53 7.28 -8.08 3.92
C ILE A 53 6.61 -9.40 3.51
N CYS A 54 5.56 -9.34 2.68
CA CYS A 54 4.90 -10.57 2.21
C CYS A 54 5.48 -11.12 0.90
N LEU A 55 6.43 -10.42 0.28
CA LEU A 55 7.12 -10.78 -0.97
C LEU A 55 6.17 -11.01 -2.15
N ASP A 56 5.03 -10.34 -2.11
CA ASP A 56 3.96 -10.43 -3.10
C ASP A 56 3.57 -9.01 -3.56
N THR A 57 2.78 -8.90 -4.62
CA THR A 57 2.26 -7.63 -5.12
C THR A 57 1.61 -6.83 -3.99
N VAL A 58 1.94 -5.54 -3.89
CA VAL A 58 1.34 -4.66 -2.88
C VAL A 58 -0.19 -4.67 -2.98
N PHE A 59 -0.85 -4.83 -1.84
CA PHE A 59 -2.30 -4.86 -1.70
C PHE A 59 -2.71 -3.87 -0.63
N ASP A 60 -3.70 -3.01 -0.93
CA ASP A 60 -4.00 -1.82 -0.13
C ASP A 60 -2.70 -1.03 0.18
N PRO A 61 -1.91 -0.66 -0.86
CA PRO A 61 -0.61 -0.02 -0.73
C PRO A 61 -0.65 1.26 0.09
N VAL A 62 0.29 1.37 1.02
CA VAL A 62 0.62 2.59 1.75
C VAL A 62 2.06 2.98 1.50
N SER A 63 2.30 4.27 1.31
CA SER A 63 3.64 4.86 1.37
C SER A 63 3.90 5.39 2.76
N LEU A 64 5.02 5.01 3.37
CA LEU A 64 5.54 5.67 4.57
C LEU A 64 6.13 7.05 4.20
N THR A 65 6.41 7.90 5.18
CA THR A 65 6.99 9.24 4.92
C THR A 65 8.40 9.18 4.34
N CYS A 66 9.12 8.08 4.56
CA CYS A 66 10.40 7.79 3.92
C CYS A 66 10.28 7.32 2.45
N GLY A 67 9.05 7.22 1.91
CA GLY A 67 8.78 6.87 0.51
C GLY A 67 8.71 5.37 0.19
N HIS A 68 8.91 4.49 1.18
CA HIS A 68 8.80 3.04 0.98
C HIS A 68 7.34 2.57 1.01
N ILE A 69 7.00 1.68 0.10
CA ILE A 69 5.63 1.19 -0.12
C ILE A 69 5.49 -0.23 0.43
N PHE A 70 4.40 -0.48 1.16
CA PHE A 70 4.04 -1.79 1.72
C PHE A 70 2.54 -2.03 1.59
N CYS A 71 2.08 -3.27 1.78
CA CYS A 71 0.66 -3.51 2.05
C CYS A 71 0.26 -2.88 3.39
N TYR A 72 -0.95 -2.34 3.52
CA TYR A 72 -1.44 -1.76 4.77
C TYR A 72 -1.29 -2.72 5.97
N MET A 73 -1.72 -3.98 5.82
CA MET A 73 -1.61 -4.98 6.90
C MET A 73 -0.16 -5.30 7.27
N CYS A 74 0.73 -5.36 6.27
CA CYS A 74 2.16 -5.58 6.49
C CYS A 74 2.81 -4.40 7.22
N ALA A 75 2.44 -3.17 6.85
CA ALA A 75 2.90 -1.98 7.54
C ALA A 75 2.41 -1.95 9.00
N CYS A 76 1.13 -2.28 9.26
CA CYS A 76 0.58 -2.39 10.61
C CYS A 76 1.36 -3.41 11.45
N SER A 77 1.61 -4.60 10.90
CA SER A 77 2.41 -5.63 11.56
C SER A 77 3.84 -5.17 11.85
N ALA A 78 4.50 -4.49 10.90
CA ALA A 78 5.85 -3.98 11.08
C ALA A 78 5.93 -2.86 12.13
N ALA A 79 4.86 -2.06 12.26
CA ALA A 79 4.73 -1.02 13.28
C ALA A 79 4.22 -1.56 14.64
N SER A 80 4.07 -2.88 14.78
CA SER A 80 3.54 -3.52 16.00
C SER A 80 2.16 -3.00 16.43
N VAL A 81 1.30 -2.63 15.46
CA VAL A 81 -0.06 -2.14 15.71
C VAL A 81 -1.12 -3.04 15.09
N SER A 82 -2.29 -3.12 15.74
CA SER A 82 -3.44 -3.78 15.12
C SER A 82 -3.97 -2.96 13.95
N ILE A 83 -4.51 -3.63 12.94
CA ILE A 83 -5.20 -2.95 11.83
C ILE A 83 -6.41 -2.11 12.28
N VAL A 84 -6.97 -2.39 13.47
CA VAL A 84 -8.09 -1.66 14.07
C VAL A 84 -7.63 -0.30 14.60
N ASN A 85 -6.51 -0.27 15.32
CA ASN A 85 -5.90 0.99 15.77
C ASN A 85 -5.27 1.76 14.60
N GLY A 86 -4.75 1.02 13.62
CA GLY A 86 -4.13 1.55 12.42
C GLY A 86 -2.74 2.14 12.65
N LEU A 87 -2.10 2.53 11.55
CA LEU A 87 -0.70 3.00 11.54
C LEU A 87 -0.44 4.27 12.34
N LYS A 88 -1.47 5.10 12.57
CA LYS A 88 -1.33 6.30 13.41
C LYS A 88 -1.06 5.99 14.87
N ALA A 89 -1.35 4.76 15.33
CA ALA A 89 -1.06 4.31 16.67
C ALA A 89 0.39 3.81 16.84
N ALA A 90 1.19 3.81 15.77
CA ALA A 90 2.58 3.36 15.83
C ALA A 90 3.41 4.25 16.75
N GLU A 91 4.28 3.64 17.56
CA GLU A 91 5.20 4.42 18.37
C GLU A 91 6.26 5.13 17.50
N PRO A 92 6.68 6.36 17.82
CA PRO A 92 7.69 7.08 17.03
C PRO A 92 9.04 6.36 16.89
N LYS A 93 9.33 5.40 17.79
CA LYS A 93 10.54 4.58 17.76
C LYS A 93 10.52 3.49 16.68
N GLU A 94 9.34 3.14 16.17
CA GLU A 94 9.18 2.12 15.13
C GLU A 94 9.82 2.58 13.82
N LYS A 95 10.46 1.65 13.12
CA LYS A 95 11.35 1.93 11.98
C LYS A 95 10.85 1.30 10.71
N CYS A 96 11.06 1.98 9.59
CA CYS A 96 10.85 1.39 8.26
C CYS A 96 11.63 0.07 8.13
N PRO A 97 11.02 -1.04 7.69
CA PRO A 97 11.71 -2.31 7.46
C PRO A 97 12.80 -2.25 6.38
N LEU A 98 12.72 -1.27 5.47
CA LEU A 98 13.65 -1.12 4.35
C LEU A 98 14.82 -0.18 4.68
N CYS A 99 14.55 1.08 5.05
CA CYS A 99 15.61 2.07 5.33
C CYS A 99 15.96 2.26 6.80
N ARG A 100 15.19 1.66 7.73
CA ARG A 100 15.36 1.81 9.19
C ARG A 100 15.19 3.22 9.74
N GLU A 101 14.66 4.15 8.94
CA GLU A 101 14.27 5.48 9.41
C GLU A 101 13.10 5.36 10.41
N ALA A 102 13.20 6.06 11.54
CA ALA A 102 12.22 6.06 12.62
C ALA A 102 11.13 7.13 12.40
N GLY A 103 9.97 6.98 13.03
CA GLY A 103 8.90 7.98 12.97
C GLY A 103 8.22 8.07 11.60
N VAL A 104 8.36 7.04 10.76
CA VAL A 104 7.90 7.08 9.36
C VAL A 104 6.42 6.74 9.15
N TYR A 105 5.76 6.26 10.21
CA TYR A 105 4.39 5.74 10.15
C TYR A 105 3.31 6.78 10.39
N GLU A 106 3.59 7.87 11.12
CA GLU A 106 2.56 8.87 11.49
C GLU A 106 1.96 9.58 10.27
N GLY A 107 2.80 9.90 9.28
CA GLY A 107 2.43 10.61 8.06
C GLY A 107 2.24 9.71 6.84
N PHE A 108 1.91 8.43 7.02
CA PHE A 108 1.70 7.51 5.91
C PHE A 108 0.54 7.97 5.00
N VAL A 109 0.60 7.55 3.73
CA VAL A 109 -0.41 7.88 2.71
C VAL A 109 -0.89 6.60 2.04
N HIS A 110 -2.21 6.42 1.95
CA HIS A 110 -2.79 5.37 1.10
C HIS A 110 -2.62 5.75 -0.37
N LEU A 111 -2.17 4.78 -1.17
CA LEU A 111 -2.02 4.92 -2.61
C LEU A 111 -3.24 4.31 -3.30
N ASP A 112 -4.40 4.93 -3.13
CA ASP A 112 -5.70 4.41 -3.60
C ASP A 112 -5.69 4.21 -5.11
N GLU A 113 -5.10 5.15 -5.84
CA GLU A 113 -5.05 5.06 -7.29
C GLU A 113 -4.14 3.94 -7.78
N LEU A 114 -3.02 3.68 -7.08
CA LEU A 114 -2.19 2.50 -7.33
C LEU A 114 -2.98 1.21 -7.07
N SER A 115 -3.78 1.18 -6.01
CA SER A 115 -4.67 0.05 -5.70
C SER A 115 -5.65 -0.23 -6.83
N ILE A 116 -6.26 0.83 -7.39
CA ILE A 116 -7.19 0.72 -8.53
C ILE A 116 -6.44 0.19 -9.76
N LEU A 117 -5.24 0.70 -10.03
CA LEU A 117 -4.42 0.28 -11.16
C LEU A 117 -4.06 -1.21 -11.06
N VAL A 118 -3.53 -1.66 -9.92
CA VAL A 118 -3.18 -3.07 -9.68
C VAL A 118 -4.40 -3.98 -9.83
N ARG A 119 -5.55 -3.59 -9.26
CA ARG A 119 -6.81 -4.34 -9.39
C ARG A 119 -7.22 -4.53 -10.85
N ARG A 120 -7.05 -3.52 -11.70
CA ARG A 120 -7.46 -3.59 -13.11
C ARG A 120 -6.49 -4.40 -13.97
N SER A 121 -5.20 -4.35 -13.66
CA SER A 121 -4.19 -5.08 -14.42
C SER A 121 -4.07 -6.56 -14.01
N CYS A 122 -4.40 -6.91 -12.76
CA CYS A 122 -4.32 -8.28 -12.25
C CYS A 122 -5.60 -8.71 -11.52
N SER A 123 -6.74 -8.76 -12.22
CA SER A 123 -8.04 -8.98 -11.58
C SER A 123 -8.15 -10.32 -10.85
N GLU A 124 -7.69 -11.43 -11.43
CA GLU A 124 -7.82 -12.76 -10.81
C GLU A 124 -7.00 -12.88 -9.52
N TYR A 125 -5.72 -12.51 -9.57
CA TYR A 125 -4.86 -12.44 -8.38
C TYR A 125 -5.45 -11.51 -7.32
N TRP A 126 -5.93 -10.33 -7.73
CA TRP A 126 -6.50 -9.34 -6.81
C TRP A 126 -7.75 -9.88 -6.09
N GLU A 127 -8.63 -10.58 -6.80
CA GLU A 127 -9.82 -11.20 -6.22
C GLU A 127 -9.46 -12.28 -5.20
N GLN A 128 -8.49 -13.14 -5.51
CA GLN A 128 -7.98 -14.14 -4.58
C GLN A 128 -7.38 -13.49 -3.33
N ARG A 129 -6.53 -12.46 -3.52
CA ARG A 129 -5.89 -11.73 -2.43
C ARG A 129 -6.92 -11.00 -1.55
N LEU A 130 -7.95 -10.41 -2.15
CA LEU A 130 -9.03 -9.74 -1.43
C LEU A 130 -9.80 -10.68 -0.51
N LEU A 131 -10.10 -11.91 -0.97
CA LEU A 131 -10.78 -12.91 -0.14
C LEU A 131 -9.93 -13.31 1.07
N MET A 132 -8.64 -13.57 0.84
CA MET A 132 -7.70 -13.92 1.92
C MET A 132 -7.54 -12.78 2.93
N GLU A 133 -7.27 -11.55 2.46
CA GLU A 133 -7.11 -10.41 3.37
C GLU A 133 -8.40 -10.07 4.10
N ARG A 134 -9.58 -10.23 3.50
CA ARG A 134 -10.85 -10.00 4.21
C ARG A 134 -11.02 -10.96 5.39
N ALA A 135 -10.74 -12.24 5.20
CA ALA A 135 -10.80 -13.23 6.28
C ALA A 135 -9.80 -12.90 7.38
N GLU A 136 -8.57 -12.53 7.00
CA GLU A 136 -7.51 -12.17 7.93
C GLU A 136 -7.81 -10.87 8.70
N ARG A 137 -8.38 -9.85 8.06
CA ARG A 137 -8.80 -8.60 8.72
C ARG A 137 -9.89 -8.86 9.76
N VAL A 138 -10.86 -9.73 9.45
CA VAL A 138 -11.90 -10.12 10.41
C VAL A 138 -11.28 -10.85 11.60
N ARG A 139 -10.34 -11.77 11.36
CA ARG A 139 -9.62 -12.50 12.41
C ARG A 139 -8.86 -11.54 13.33
N GLN A 140 -8.04 -10.64 12.79
CA GLN A 140 -7.27 -9.67 13.57
C GLN A 140 -8.16 -8.69 14.34
N ALA A 141 -9.28 -8.25 13.74
CA ALA A 141 -10.23 -7.39 14.43
C ALA A 141 -10.89 -8.10 15.62
N LYS A 142 -11.27 -9.37 15.44
CA LYS A 142 -11.79 -10.20 16.53
C LYS A 142 -10.77 -10.33 17.67
N GLU A 143 -9.53 -10.73 17.35
CA GLU A 143 -8.46 -10.89 18.34
C GLU A 143 -8.15 -9.59 19.09
N HIS A 144 -8.18 -8.45 18.38
CA HIS A 144 -8.00 -7.14 18.99
C HIS A 144 -9.08 -6.86 20.05
N TRP A 145 -10.35 -7.05 19.70
CA TRP A 145 -11.45 -6.80 20.65
C TRP A 145 -11.47 -7.82 21.79
N GLU A 146 -11.15 -9.08 21.54
CA GLU A 146 -11.00 -10.10 22.60
C GLU A 146 -9.90 -9.71 23.59
N SER A 147 -8.74 -9.27 23.10
CA SER A 147 -7.63 -8.81 23.94
C SER A 147 -8.02 -7.57 24.76
N GLN A 148 -8.73 -6.61 24.15
CA GLN A 148 -9.23 -5.43 24.85
C GLN A 148 -10.26 -5.78 25.94
N CYS A 149 -11.18 -6.70 25.65
CA CYS A 149 -12.14 -7.20 26.64
C CYS A 149 -11.43 -7.91 27.80
N GLN A 150 -10.43 -8.76 27.53
CA GLN A 150 -9.65 -9.43 28.57
C GLN A 150 -8.92 -8.42 29.46
N ALA A 151 -8.23 -7.44 28.85
CA ALA A 151 -7.56 -6.37 29.58
C ALA A 151 -8.52 -5.54 30.45
N PHE A 152 -9.76 -5.32 29.98
CA PHE A 152 -10.80 -4.61 30.75
C PHE A 152 -11.35 -5.45 31.92
N VAL A 153 -11.58 -6.75 31.71
CA VAL A 153 -12.14 -7.65 32.73
C VAL A 153 -11.08 -8.11 33.75
N GLY A 154 -9.79 -7.91 33.46
CA GLY A 154 -8.68 -8.19 34.38
C GLY A 154 -8.39 -9.68 34.56
N VAL A 155 -8.69 -10.50 33.54
CA VAL A 155 -8.38 -11.95 33.49
C VAL A 155 -7.06 -12.17 32.78
#